data_AF-A0A4P6Q4B4-F1
#
_entry.id   AF-A0A4P6Q4B4-F1
#
_cell.length_a   1.000
_cell.length_b   1.000
_cell.length_c   1.000
_cell.angle_alpha   90.00
_cell.angle_beta   90.00
_cell.angle_gamma   90.00
#
_symmetry.space_group_name_H-M   'P 1'
#
loop_
_entity.id
_entity.type
_entity.pdbx_description
1 polymer ?
#
loop_
_entity_poly.entity_id
_entity_poly.type
_entity_poly.pdbx_seq_one_letter_code
_entity_poly.pdbx_strand_id
1 'polypeptide(L)' 'MGESEKLFCPQCEEPVRHMPPRIWATGTDRPAYSHRDGEPLCPVRTGTGHRPADPFTRSPAE' A
#
# COMPACT_ATOMS: atom_id res chain seq x y z
N MET A 1 11.39 16.93 13.44
CA MET A 1 11.28 16.84 11.97
C MET A 1 10.76 15.45 11.69
N GLY A 2 9.60 15.38 11.03
CA GLY A 2 8.65 14.26 11.09
C GLY A 2 9.30 12.90 10.89
N GLU A 3 9.10 12.03 11.89
CA GLU A 3 9.31 10.60 11.74
C GLU A 3 8.52 10.17 10.51
N SER A 4 9.24 9.72 9.49
CA SER A 4 8.62 9.24 8.26
C SER A 4 7.72 8.08 8.64
N GLU A 5 6.42 8.34 8.74
CA GLU A 5 5.39 7.32 8.98
C GLU A 5 5.67 6.16 8.03
N LYS A 6 6.23 5.08 8.59
CA LYS A 6 6.57 3.90 7.81
C LYS A 6 5.25 3.23 7.52
N LEU A 7 4.77 3.45 6.32
CA LEU A 7 3.60 2.81 5.78
C LEU A 7 3.99 1.41 5.30
N PHE A 8 3.12 0.44 5.55
CA PHE A 8 3.35 -0.96 5.19
C PHE A 8 2.14 -1.54 4.46
N CYS A 9 2.41 -2.55 3.63
CA CYS A 9 1.38 -3.30 2.94
C CYS A 9 0.73 -4.29 3.90
N PRO A 10 -0.60 -4.32 4.06
CA PRO A 10 -1.27 -5.21 5.01
C PRO A 10 -1.21 -6.70 4.66
N GLN A 11 -0.77 -7.06 3.45
CA GLN A 11 -0.74 -8.47 3.01
C GLN A 11 0.65 -9.12 3.10
N CYS A 12 1.71 -8.37 2.80
CA CYS A 12 3.10 -8.86 2.86
C CYS A 12 3.95 -8.13 3.89
N GLU A 13 3.38 -7.14 4.59
CA GLU A 13 4.06 -6.30 5.58
C GLU A 13 5.29 -5.59 5.04
N GLU A 14 5.38 -5.44 3.71
CA GLU A 14 6.48 -4.76 3.06
C GLU A 14 6.32 -3.24 3.16
N PRO A 15 7.43 -2.52 3.33
CA PRO A 15 7.42 -1.07 3.38
C PRO A 15 6.99 -0.50 2.02
N VAL A 16 6.03 0.42 2.05
CA VAL A 16 5.51 1.07 0.85
C VAL A 16 6.15 2.44 0.65
N ARG A 17 5.97 3.01 -0.52
CA ARG A 17 6.42 4.36 -0.87
C ARG A 17 5.20 5.22 -1.17
N HIS A 18 5.26 6.49 -0.78
CA HIS A 18 4.27 7.50 -1.19
C HIS A 18 4.54 7.96 -2.63
N MET A 19 4.44 6.99 -3.54
CA MET A 19 4.47 7.18 -4.97
C MET A 19 3.43 6.27 -5.61
N PRO A 20 2.78 6.73 -6.68
CA PRO A 20 1.82 5.92 -7.40
C PRO A 20 2.51 4.77 -8.18
N PRO A 21 1.82 3.64 -8.36
CA PRO A 21 2.44 2.47 -8.96
C PRO A 21 2.58 2.65 -10.46
N ARG A 22 3.49 1.89 -11.06
CA ARG A 22 3.69 1.86 -12.51
C ARG A 22 2.47 1.30 -13.23
N ILE A 23 1.81 0.34 -12.60
CA ILE A 23 0.60 -0.32 -13.08
C ILE A 23 -0.46 -0.28 -11.97
N TRP A 24 -1.69 0.08 -12.33
CA TRP A 24 -2.84 0.02 -11.43
C TRP A 24 -4.05 -0.51 -12.19
N ALA A 25 -5.06 -0.98 -11.46
CA ALA A 25 -6.27 -1.52 -12.08
C ALA A 25 -7.03 -0.41 -12.84
N THR A 26 -7.34 -0.66 -14.11
CA THR A 26 -8.14 0.27 -14.92
C THR A 26 -9.56 0.36 -14.35
N GLY A 27 -10.03 1.59 -14.11
CA GLY A 27 -11.36 1.83 -13.52
C GLY A 27 -11.38 1.98 -12.01
N THR A 28 -10.23 1.91 -11.33
CA THR A 28 -10.09 2.31 -9.93
C THR A 28 -9.33 3.62 -9.81
N ASP A 29 -9.53 4.32 -8.69
CA ASP A 29 -8.71 5.49 -8.35
C ASP A 29 -7.23 5.09 -8.30
N ARG A 30 -6.35 6.01 -8.72
CA ARG A 30 -4.92 5.73 -8.81
C ARG A 30 -4.33 5.74 -7.40
N PRO A 31 -3.77 4.63 -6.91
CA PRO A 31 -3.21 4.59 -5.57
C PRO A 31 -2.10 5.61 -5.42
N ALA A 32 -2.08 6.33 -4.29
CA ALA A 32 -0.97 7.22 -3.95
C ALA A 32 0.28 6.45 -3.47
N TYR A 33 0.10 5.16 -3.15
CA TYR A 33 1.12 4.31 -2.54
C TYR A 33 1.39 3.06 -3.36
N SER A 34 2.64 2.63 -3.34
CA SER A 34 3.14 1.46 -4.06
C SER A 34 4.16 0.71 -3.25
N HIS A 35 4.38 -0.54 -3.61
CA HIS A 35 5.56 -1.27 -3.16
C HIS A 35 6.85 -0.59 -3.62
N ARG A 36 7.97 -0.97 -2.99
CA ARG A 36 9.29 -0.44 -3.38
C ARG A 36 9.66 -0.74 -4.82
N ASP A 37 9.16 -1.85 -5.35
CA ASP A 37 9.35 -2.27 -6.74
C ASP A 37 8.56 -1.41 -7.75
N GLY A 38 7.60 -0.60 -7.25
CA GLY A 38 6.69 0.18 -8.08
C GLY A 38 5.46 -0.60 -8.55
N GLU A 39 5.28 -1.82 -8.04
CA GLU A 39 4.05 -2.59 -8.15
C GLU A 39 2.96 -2.05 -7.20
N PRO A 40 1.67 -2.22 -7.55
CA PRO A 40 0.57 -1.85 -6.68
C PRO A 40 0.59 -2.70 -5.41
N LEU A 41 0.02 -2.17 -4.33
CA LEU A 41 -0.09 -2.90 -3.08
C LEU A 41 -0.84 -4.22 -3.28
N CYS A 42 -0.37 -5.24 -2.57
CA CYS A 42 -0.95 -6.57 -2.64
C CYS A 42 -2.45 -6.50 -2.34
N PRO A 43 -3.30 -7.08 -3.20
CA PRO A 43 -4.73 -6.95 -3.05
C PRO A 43 -5.21 -7.68 -1.80
N VAL A 44 -5.99 -7.00 -0.98
CA VAL A 44 -6.60 -7.62 0.19
C VAL A 44 -7.82 -8.41 -0.28
N ARG A 45 -7.87 -9.70 0.07
CA ARG A 45 -9.07 -10.52 -0.10
C ARG A 45 -10.11 -10.11 0.93
N THR A 46 -10.90 -9.10 0.61
CA THR A 46 -12.16 -8.85 1.29
C THR A 46 -13.24 -9.80 0.76
N GLY A 47 -14.19 -10.21 1.60
CA GLY A 47 -15.26 -11.16 1.23
C GLY A 47 -16.13 -10.75 0.03
N THR A 48 -15.97 -9.53 -0.49
CA THR A 48 -16.72 -8.96 -1.62
C THR A 48 -15.83 -8.71 -2.85
N GLY A 49 -14.53 -9.06 -2.83
CA GLY A 49 -13.62 -8.93 -3.97
C GLY A 49 -12.18 -8.56 -3.59
N HIS A 50 -11.32 -8.49 -4.62
CA HIS A 50 -9.95 -7.96 -4.49
C HIS A 50 -10.02 -6.44 -4.57
N ARG A 51 -9.79 -5.75 -3.44
CA ARG A 51 -9.59 -4.30 -3.44
C ARG A 51 -8.10 -3.97 -3.31
N PRO A 52 -7.62 -2.88 -3.96
CA PRO A 52 -6.31 -2.34 -3.65
C PRO A 52 -6.25 -2.06 -2.16
N ALA A 53 -5.22 -2.59 -1.50
CA ALA A 53 -5.03 -2.37 -0.08
C ALA A 53 -4.69 -0.90 0.19
N ASP A 54 -5.33 -0.29 1.19
CA ASP A 54 -4.82 0.95 1.76
C ASP A 54 -3.62 0.60 2.65
N PRO A 55 -2.51 1.35 2.58
CA PRO A 55 -1.38 1.09 3.45
C PRO A 55 -1.70 1.49 4.88
N PHE A 56 -1.15 0.76 5.84
CA PHE A 56 -1.32 1.08 7.25
C PHE A 56 -0.02 1.64 7.83
N THR A 57 -0.14 2.61 8.74
CA THR A 57 0.98 3.05 9.57
C THR A 57 1.25 1.98 10.62
N ARG A 58 2.45 1.42 10.61
CA ARG A 58 2.89 0.60 11.74
C ARG A 58 3.60 1.52 12.70
N SER A 59 2.94 1.85 13.81
CA SER A 59 3.63 2.46 14.94
C SER A 59 4.78 1.54 15.35
N PRO A 60 5.99 2.06 15.58
CA PRO A 60 7.03 1.25 16.21
C PRO A 60 6.48 0.74 17.53
N ALA A 61 6.53 -0.58 17.75
CA ALA A 61 6.16 -1.16 19.04
C ALA A 61 7.14 -0.62 20.10
N GLU A 62 6.58 0.03 21.10
CA GLU A 62 7.24 0.56 22.30
C GLU A 62 7.74 -0.54 23.24
#